data_AF-A0A3L7JPN3-F1
#
_entry.id   AF-A0A3L7JPN3-F1
#
_cell.length_a   1.000
_cell.length_b   1.000
_cell.length_c   1.000
_cell.angle_alpha   90.00
_cell.angle_beta   90.00
_cell.angle_gamma   90.00
#
_symmetry.space_group_name_H-M   'P 1'
#
loop_
_entity.id
_entity.type
_entity.pdbx_description
1 polymer ?
#
loop_
_entity_poly.entity_id
_entity_poly.type
_entity_poly.pdbx_seq_one_letter_code
_entity_poly.pdbx_strand_id
1 'polypeptide(L)'
;MFISAYAASRDEKFPTESLKVYRLLHELLNDKALRKDDGYRFLPYREIWESGIERGLFTFYEDPFAVMMDMLTVMEEAGLVMRKRVTGGSWFRFL
;
A
#
# COMPACT_ATOMS: atom_id res chain seq x y z
N MET A 1 7.51 15.30 -1.47
CA MET A 1 6.93 14.02 -1.01
C MET A 1 6.74 14.13 0.49
N PHE A 2 5.54 13.82 1.01
CA PHE A 2 5.30 13.78 2.45
C PHE A 2 5.53 12.34 2.90
N ILE A 3 6.64 12.11 3.61
CA ILE A 3 6.97 10.85 4.28
C ILE A 3 6.72 11.07 5.77
N SER A 4 6.07 10.15 6.46
CA SER A 4 5.84 10.27 7.90
C SER A 4 7.17 10.32 8.67
N ALA A 5 7.16 10.95 9.85
CA ALA A 5 8.33 10.96 10.74
C ALA A 5 8.81 9.53 11.06
N TYR A 6 7.91 8.54 11.07
CA TYR A 6 8.23 7.13 11.22
C TYR A 6 9.10 6.61 10.06
N ALA A 7 8.60 6.73 8.82
CA ALA A 7 9.35 6.28 7.64
C ALA A 7 10.63 7.10 7.38
N ALA A 8 10.67 8.35 7.85
CA ALA A 8 11.86 9.21 7.75
C ALA A 8 12.95 8.89 8.80
N SER A 9 12.61 8.23 9.92
CA SER A 9 13.50 8.12 11.10
C SER A 9 14.29 6.80 11.22
N ARG A 10 13.96 5.72 10.50
CA ARG A 10 14.67 4.41 10.40
C ARG A 10 13.85 3.46 9.51
N ASP A 11 14.29 2.35 8.91
CA ASP A 11 15.26 1.28 9.23
C ASP A 11 15.46 0.40 7.95
N GLU A 12 16.48 -0.47 7.85
CA GLU A 12 16.57 -1.51 6.78
C GLU A 12 15.32 -2.42 6.73
N LYS A 13 14.56 -2.46 7.83
CA LYS A 13 13.36 -3.26 7.98
C LYS A 13 12.12 -2.65 7.33
N PHE A 14 12.03 -1.32 7.15
CA PHE A 14 10.83 -0.69 6.59
C PHE A 14 10.52 -1.14 5.15
N PRO A 15 11.52 -1.29 4.25
CA PRO A 15 11.33 -1.97 2.98
C PRO A 15 10.81 -3.40 3.12
N THR A 16 11.30 -4.15 4.11
CA THR A 16 10.85 -5.53 4.38
C THR A 16 9.42 -5.58 4.91
N GLU A 17 9.01 -4.64 5.77
CA GLU A 17 7.63 -4.53 6.26
C GLU A 17 6.67 -4.15 5.14
N SER A 18 7.12 -3.32 4.19
CA SER A 18 6.35 -2.97 3.00
C SER A 18 5.98 -4.21 2.16
N LEU A 19 6.79 -5.28 2.18
CA LEU A 19 6.46 -6.54 1.52
C LEU A 19 5.26 -7.27 2.15
N LYS A 20 4.97 -7.04 3.44
CA LYS A 20 3.75 -7.58 4.06
C LYS A 20 2.50 -6.88 3.49
N VAL A 21 2.59 -5.57 3.26
CA VAL A 21 1.54 -4.80 2.58
C VAL A 21 1.44 -5.20 1.11
N TYR A 22 2.56 -5.48 0.44
CA TYR A 22 2.56 -6.02 -0.93
C TYR A 22 1.72 -7.29 -1.05
N ARG A 23 1.92 -8.24 -0.12
CA ARG A 23 1.13 -9.47 -0.09
C ARG A 23 -0.36 -9.19 0.15
N LEU A 24 -0.69 -8.29 1.07
CA LEU A 24 -2.07 -7.86 1.29
C LEU A 24 -2.69 -7.30 0.01
N LEU A 25 -1.97 -6.44 -0.73
CA LEU A 25 -2.45 -5.89 -1.99
C LEU A 25 -2.73 -6.99 -3.03
N HIS A 26 -1.86 -8.00 -3.15
CA HIS A 26 -2.07 -9.12 -4.08
C HIS A 26 -3.37 -9.85 -3.77
N GLU A 27 -3.60 -10.16 -2.50
CA GLU A 27 -4.80 -10.85 -2.04
C GLU A 27 -6.06 -10.02 -2.29
N LEU A 28 -6.07 -8.74 -1.88
CA LEU A 28 -7.21 -7.85 -2.11
C LEU A 28 -7.49 -7.63 -3.60
N LEU A 29 -6.44 -7.55 -4.43
CA LEU A 29 -6.57 -7.30 -5.85
C LEU A 29 -7.05 -8.50 -6.64
N ASN A 30 -6.81 -9.73 -6.18
CA ASN A 30 -7.27 -10.94 -6.88
C ASN A 30 -8.79 -10.98 -7.06
N ASP A 31 -9.53 -10.37 -6.13
CA ASP A 31 -10.99 -10.30 -6.18
C ASP A 31 -11.53 -9.07 -6.94
N LYS A 32 -10.64 -8.19 -7.45
CA LYS A 32 -11.05 -6.96 -8.15
C LYS A 32 -11.05 -7.13 -9.66
N ALA A 33 -12.05 -6.52 -10.28
CA ALA A 33 -12.15 -6.43 -11.73
C ALA A 33 -10.97 -5.65 -12.32
N LEU A 34 -10.39 -6.18 -13.39
CA LEU A 34 -9.41 -5.48 -14.22
C LEU A 34 -10.10 -4.34 -14.98
N ARG A 35 -9.48 -3.17 -15.00
CA ARG A 35 -9.80 -2.12 -15.96
C ARG A 35 -9.35 -2.58 -17.34
N LYS A 36 -10.29 -2.61 -18.28
CA LYS A 36 -10.19 -3.30 -19.58
C LYS A 36 -8.97 -2.91 -20.43
N ASP A 37 -8.42 -1.72 -20.22
CA ASP A 37 -7.48 -1.12 -21.19
C ASP A 37 -6.02 -1.08 -20.73
N ASP A 38 -5.77 -1.12 -19.42
CA ASP A 38 -4.41 -0.93 -18.89
C ASP A 38 -4.02 -1.89 -17.76
N GLY A 39 -4.88 -2.88 -17.46
CA GLY A 39 -4.58 -3.93 -16.48
C GLY A 39 -4.53 -3.45 -15.04
N TYR A 40 -4.98 -2.22 -14.76
CA TYR A 40 -5.09 -1.72 -13.40
C TYR A 40 -6.34 -2.25 -12.71
N ARG A 41 -6.27 -2.37 -11.39
CA ARG A 41 -7.39 -2.71 -10.51
C ARG A 41 -7.51 -1.65 -9.42
N PHE A 42 -8.74 -1.30 -9.03
CA PHE A 42 -8.99 -0.26 -8.03
C PHE A 42 -9.06 -0.84 -6.62
N LEU A 43 -8.39 -0.18 -5.68
CA LEU A 43 -8.58 -0.40 -4.24
C LEU A 43 -8.86 0.91 -3.49
N PRO A 44 -9.94 0.96 -2.70
CA PRO A 44 -10.13 2.00 -1.70
C PRO A 44 -9.03 1.96 -0.63
N TYR A 45 -8.55 3.11 -0.18
CA TYR A 45 -7.58 3.16 0.94
C TYR A 45 -8.17 2.59 2.22
N ARG A 46 -9.48 2.80 2.43
CA ARG A 46 -10.22 2.23 3.55
C ARG A 46 -10.13 0.70 3.60
N GLU A 47 -10.24 0.04 2.46
CA GLU A 47 -10.19 -1.42 2.38
C GLU A 47 -8.77 -1.94 2.72
N ILE A 48 -7.73 -1.30 2.16
CA ILE A 48 -6.33 -1.62 2.49
C ILE A 48 -6.08 -1.43 3.99
N TRP A 49 -6.59 -0.33 4.53
CA TRP A 49 -6.47 0.03 5.93
C TRP A 49 -7.14 -0.99 6.86
N GLU A 50 -8.44 -1.25 6.66
CA GLU A 50 -9.23 -2.15 7.51
C GLU A 50 -8.63 -3.57 7.50
N SER A 51 -8.31 -4.11 6.31
CA SER A 51 -7.68 -5.42 6.20
C SER A 51 -6.26 -5.47 6.78
N GLY A 52 -5.51 -4.36 6.72
CA GLY A 52 -4.19 -4.27 7.35
C GLY A 52 -4.27 -4.26 8.87
N ILE A 53 -5.25 -3.57 9.46
CA ILE A 53 -5.51 -3.56 10.90
C ILE A 53 -5.93 -4.94 11.39
N GLU A 54 -6.82 -5.63 10.69
CA GLU A 54 -7.26 -7.00 11.03
C GLU A 54 -6.09 -7.99 11.09
N ARG A 55 -5.03 -7.74 10.31
CA ARG A 55 -3.81 -8.56 10.23
C ARG A 55 -2.69 -8.10 11.16
N GLY A 56 -2.94 -7.05 11.94
CA GLY A 56 -1.95 -6.49 12.85
C GLY A 56 -0.82 -5.70 12.16
N LEU A 57 -0.98 -5.35 10.87
CA LEU A 57 0.10 -4.71 10.09
C LEU A 57 0.37 -3.27 10.52
N PHE A 58 -0.65 -2.59 11.07
CA PHE A 58 -0.53 -1.17 11.43
C PHE A 58 -0.79 -0.88 12.92
N THR A 59 -0.96 -1.90 13.74
CA THR A 59 -1.46 -1.78 15.13
C THR A 59 -0.55 -0.98 16.07
N PHE A 60 0.75 -0.91 15.78
CA PHE A 60 1.75 -0.33 16.68
C PHE A 60 2.31 1.02 16.22
N TYR A 61 1.76 1.60 15.15
CA TYR A 61 2.19 2.92 14.69
C TYR A 61 1.32 4.02 15.29
N GLU A 62 1.91 5.20 15.48
CA GLU A 62 1.21 6.37 16.02
C GLU A 62 0.26 6.99 14.99
N ASP A 63 0.66 7.03 13.71
CA ASP A 63 -0.18 7.40 12.57
C ASP A 63 -0.17 6.28 11.53
N PRO A 64 -0.99 5.25 11.71
CA PRO A 64 -0.84 4.07 10.89
C PRO A 64 -1.37 4.26 9.46
N PHE A 65 -2.27 5.24 9.23
CA PHE A 65 -2.71 5.57 7.87
C PHE A 65 -1.60 6.22 7.06
N ALA A 66 -0.86 7.17 7.66
CA ALA A 66 0.32 7.75 7.00
C ALA A 66 1.38 6.67 6.72
N VAL A 67 1.62 5.77 7.67
CA VAL A 67 2.55 4.65 7.48
C VAL A 67 2.12 3.73 6.33
N MET A 68 0.83 3.39 6.22
CA MET A 68 0.30 2.65 5.06
C MET A 68 0.63 3.38 3.76
N MET A 69 0.39 4.69 3.69
CA MET A 69 0.66 5.49 2.50
C MET A 69 2.14 5.56 2.13
N ASP A 70 3.02 5.59 3.14
CA ASP A 70 4.48 5.53 2.97
C ASP A 70 4.92 4.17 2.42
N MET A 71 4.43 3.07 3.00
CA MET A 71 4.72 1.70 2.51
C MET A 71 4.26 1.51 1.05
N LEU A 72 3.08 2.04 0.70
CA LEU A 72 2.62 2.06 -0.70
C LEU A 72 3.54 2.86 -1.62
N THR A 73 4.17 3.93 -1.11
CA THR A 73 5.12 4.76 -1.85
C THR A 73 6.46 4.05 -2.02
N VAL A 74 6.96 3.37 -1.00
CA VAL A 74 8.18 2.55 -1.09
C VAL A 74 8.03 1.45 -2.15
N MET A 75 6.89 0.76 -2.19
CA MET A 75 6.65 -0.26 -3.22
C MET A 75 6.57 0.30 -4.64
N GLU A 76 6.04 1.52 -4.77
CA GLU A 76 5.99 2.26 -6.04
C GLU A 76 7.40 2.65 -6.51
N GLU A 77 8.22 3.21 -5.61
CA GLU A 77 9.61 3.59 -5.89
C GLU A 77 10.53 2.40 -6.16
N ALA A 78 10.28 1.27 -5.50
CA ALA A 78 10.99 0.01 -5.74
C ALA A 78 10.57 -0.71 -7.04
N GLY A 79 9.57 -0.18 -7.76
CA GLY A 79 9.08 -0.79 -8.99
C GLY A 79 8.34 -2.12 -8.78
N LEU A 80 7.80 -2.37 -7.58
CA LEU A 80 6.99 -3.56 -7.30
C LEU A 80 5.54 -3.38 -7.75
N VAL A 81 5.06 -2.13 -7.72
CA VAL A 81 3.70 -1.76 -8.13
C VAL A 81 3.71 -0.47 -8.93
N MET A 82 2.86 -0.40 -9.94
CA MET A 82 2.46 0.87 -10.56
C MET A 82 1.22 1.37 -9.84
N ARG A 83 1.24 2.62 -9.36
CA ARG A 83 0.12 3.23 -8.62
C ARG A 83 -0.36 4.50 -9.30
N LYS A 84 -1.68 4.65 -9.49
CA LYS A 84 -2.31 5.94 -9.87
C LYS A 84 -3.28 6.37 -8.77
N ARG A 85 -2.91 7.40 -8.03
CA ARG A 85 -3.68 7.92 -6.88
C ARG A 85 -4.94 8.65 -7.37
N VAL A 86 -6.06 8.41 -6.70
CA VAL A 86 -7.34 9.10 -6.91
C VAL A 86 -7.98 9.41 -5.56
N THR A 87 -9.05 10.19 -5.55
CA THR A 87 -9.80 10.46 -4.32
C THR A 87 -10.31 9.14 -3.71
N GLY A 88 -9.96 8.90 -2.45
CA GLY A 88 -10.42 7.72 -1.68
C GLY A 88 -9.71 6.40 -1.97
N GLY A 89 -8.77 6.33 -2.92
CA GLY A 89 -8.09 5.08 -3.24
C GLY A 89 -7.00 5.22 -4.30
N SER A 90 -6.61 4.08 -4.86
CA SER A 90 -5.60 4.02 -5.91
C SER A 90 -5.93 2.92 -6.91
N TRP A 91 -5.54 3.17 -8.16
CA TRP A 91 -5.41 2.12 -9.15
C TRP A 91 -4.04 1.48 -9.01
N PHE A 92 -3.98 0.16 -8.97
CA PHE A 92 -2.76 -0.62 -8.85
C PHE A 92 -2.58 -1.57 -10.04
N ARG A 93 -1.34 -1.76 -10.45
CA ARG A 93 -0.93 -2.82 -11.38
C ARG A 93 0.40 -3.38 -10.90
N PHE A 94 0.50 -4.70 -10.73
CA PHE A 94 1.76 -5.37 -10.39
C PHE A 94 2.68 -5.41 -11.62
N LEU A 95 3.99 -5.34 -11.38
CA LEU A 95 5.04 -5.50 -12.39
C LEU A 95 5.62 -6.91 -12.34
#